data_AF-B0DJE3-F1
#
_entry.id   AF-B0DJE3-F1
#
_cell.length_a   1.000
_cell.length_b   1.000
_cell.length_c   1.000
_cell.angle_alpha   90.00
_cell.angle_beta   90.00
_cell.angle_gamma   90.00
#
_symmetry.space_group_name_H-M   'P 1'
#
loop_
_entity.id
_entity.type
_entity.pdbx_description
1 polymer ?
#
loop_
_entity_poly.entity_id
_entity_poly.type
_entity_poly.pdbx_seq_one_letter_code
_entity_poly.pdbx_strand_id
1 'polypeptide(L)'
;MIGERTFMGWPFLQEGSVVAVSDSLFKYEKMTVVPGTPAKVVSNPHAPQGLGHWKMKADCIEQIYSKRSGVITRTVDILLHVLPLKGLKRLESGAFVKDYEGPERETEHAVQMCLPEVASEDLRSLERDAPPLSEEFRDSSKIFILGEHTYGVAASVSATTEISLSVILGFFLAEMAENDQFKAVVQNRRSSHYFPSFKAAETVGISGRALGKITSSFMITMSDEQRTNVGLSLKFEAKALKVVDYSREEGRHWEYSERAIDLIRKYKVCWFLRALTLHQGFRVSHE
;
A
#
# COMPACT_ATOMS: atom_id res chain seq x y z
N MET A 1 1.00 26.42 -16.16
CA MET A 1 0.85 24.97 -15.87
C MET A 1 1.97 24.43 -14.99
N ILE A 2 3.25 24.39 -15.43
CA ILE A 2 4.32 23.82 -14.57
C ILE A 2 4.49 24.67 -13.31
N GLY A 3 4.45 24.03 -12.14
CA GLY A 3 4.51 24.64 -10.80
C GLY A 3 3.19 25.22 -10.31
N GLU A 4 2.09 25.05 -11.06
CA GLU A 4 0.75 25.43 -10.64
C GLU A 4 -0.03 24.21 -10.15
N ARG A 5 -1.06 24.48 -9.34
CA ARG A 5 -2.03 23.47 -8.93
C ARG A 5 -2.91 23.05 -10.10
N THR A 6 -3.28 21.78 -10.12
CA THR A 6 -4.25 21.22 -11.05
C THR A 6 -5.08 20.15 -10.36
N PHE A 7 -6.26 19.88 -10.89
CA PHE A 7 -7.15 18.83 -10.42
C PHE A 7 -7.14 17.68 -11.43
N MET A 8 -6.76 16.50 -10.96
CA MET A 8 -6.57 15.29 -11.75
C MET A 8 -7.52 14.18 -11.30
N GLY A 9 -7.68 13.13 -12.11
CA GLY A 9 -8.47 11.95 -11.72
C GLY A 9 -9.98 12.08 -11.94
N TRP A 10 -10.42 12.85 -12.94
CA TRP A 10 -11.84 12.92 -13.32
C TRP A 10 -12.49 11.52 -13.39
N PRO A 11 -13.70 11.31 -12.85
CA PRO A 11 -14.60 12.31 -12.27
C PRO A 11 -14.31 12.65 -10.80
N PHE A 12 -13.47 11.87 -10.11
CA PHE A 12 -13.14 12.07 -8.70
C PHE A 12 -11.89 12.92 -8.57
N LEU A 13 -12.07 14.23 -8.78
CA LEU A 13 -10.99 15.20 -8.84
C LEU A 13 -10.18 15.24 -7.53
N GLN A 14 -8.86 15.20 -7.66
CA GLN A 14 -7.89 15.34 -6.60
C GLN A 14 -6.90 16.45 -6.96
N GLU A 15 -6.56 17.30 -5.99
CA GLU A 15 -5.57 18.35 -6.20
C GLU A 15 -4.17 17.75 -6.30
N GLY A 16 -3.34 18.31 -7.18
CA GLY A 16 -1.93 18.01 -7.31
C GLY A 16 -1.16 19.18 -7.91
N SER A 17 0.17 19.13 -7.80
CA SER A 17 1.06 20.16 -8.37
C SER A 17 1.76 19.63 -9.60
N VAL A 18 1.71 20.38 -10.71
CA VAL A 18 2.33 19.98 -11.97
C VAL A 18 3.84 20.19 -11.89
N VAL A 19 4.63 19.13 -11.96
CA VAL A 19 6.10 19.22 -11.95
C VAL A 19 6.66 19.29 -13.37
N ALA A 20 6.05 18.58 -14.29
CA ALA A 20 6.50 18.53 -15.67
C ALA A 20 5.33 18.36 -16.64
N VAL A 21 5.58 18.72 -17.89
CA VAL A 21 4.69 18.42 -19.01
C VAL A 21 5.50 17.63 -20.02
N SER A 22 4.97 16.56 -20.59
CA SER A 22 5.66 15.82 -21.64
C SER A 22 4.80 15.63 -22.87
N ASP A 23 5.43 15.82 -24.01
CA ASP A 23 4.94 15.41 -25.32
C ASP A 23 5.63 14.07 -25.70
N SER A 24 5.25 13.54 -26.85
CA SER A 24 5.81 12.38 -27.51
C SER A 24 7.34 12.39 -27.62
N LEU A 25 7.97 13.57 -27.74
CA LEU A 25 9.41 13.72 -27.98
C LEU A 25 10.19 14.32 -26.80
N PHE A 26 9.56 15.21 -26.01
CA PHE A 26 10.25 16.00 -24.98
C PHE A 26 9.50 16.00 -23.65
N LYS A 27 10.25 16.05 -22.54
CA LYS A 27 9.77 16.38 -21.19
C LYS A 27 10.21 17.80 -20.85
N TYR A 28 9.25 18.64 -20.49
CA TYR A 28 9.43 20.03 -20.10
C TYR A 28 9.37 20.14 -18.58
N GLU A 29 10.47 20.59 -17.96
CA GLU A 29 10.61 20.74 -16.52
C GLU A 29 11.10 22.15 -16.19
N LYS A 30 10.72 22.68 -15.02
CA LYS A 30 11.31 23.92 -14.50
C LYS A 30 12.62 23.59 -13.80
N MET A 31 13.73 24.05 -14.36
CA MET A 31 15.06 23.88 -13.76
C MET A 31 15.73 25.23 -13.54
N THR A 32 16.39 25.39 -12.39
CA THR A 32 17.27 26.51 -12.11
C THR A 32 18.66 26.20 -12.65
N VAL A 33 18.95 26.71 -13.86
CA VAL A 33 20.23 26.46 -14.56
C VAL A 33 21.40 27.17 -13.87
N VAL A 34 21.16 28.28 -13.16
CA VAL A 34 22.15 29.01 -12.37
C VAL A 34 21.56 29.40 -11.00
N PRO A 35 22.28 29.17 -9.88
CA PRO A 35 21.85 29.62 -8.56
C PRO A 35 21.57 31.13 -8.55
N GLY A 36 20.35 31.54 -8.19
CA GLY A 36 19.94 32.95 -8.12
C GLY A 36 19.23 33.52 -9.36
N THR A 37 19.03 32.72 -10.42
CA THR A 37 18.17 33.12 -11.55
C THR A 37 16.78 32.46 -11.48
N PRO A 38 15.74 33.10 -12.06
CA PRO A 38 14.40 32.52 -12.09
C PRO A 38 14.41 31.19 -12.85
N ALA A 39 13.66 30.20 -12.33
CA ALA A 39 13.53 28.89 -12.96
C ALA A 39 13.03 29.03 -14.41
N LYS A 40 13.78 28.49 -15.36
CA LYS A 40 13.39 28.47 -16.78
C LYS A 40 12.85 27.09 -17.13
N VAL A 41 11.91 27.06 -18.07
CA VAL A 41 11.41 25.80 -18.63
C VAL A 41 12.47 25.25 -19.57
N VAL A 42 12.99 24.07 -19.25
CA VAL A 42 13.98 23.35 -20.05
C VAL A 42 13.30 22.17 -20.73
N SER A 43 13.56 22.00 -22.02
CA SER A 43 13.09 20.87 -22.81
C SER A 43 14.14 19.77 -22.80
N ASN A 44 13.85 18.65 -22.15
CA ASN A 44 14.70 17.47 -22.12
C ASN A 44 14.16 16.44 -23.12
N PRO A 45 14.92 16.05 -24.17
CA PRO A 45 14.47 15.01 -25.08
C PRO A 45 14.35 13.68 -24.34
N HIS A 46 13.33 12.89 -24.68
CA HIS A 46 13.21 11.53 -24.12
C HIS A 46 14.38 10.67 -24.57
N ALA A 47 14.84 9.77 -23.70
CA ALA A 47 15.76 8.72 -24.10
C ALA A 47 15.12 7.85 -25.21
N PRO A 48 15.90 7.18 -26.08
CA PRO A 48 15.35 6.38 -27.18
C PRO A 48 14.31 5.33 -26.75
N GLN A 49 14.49 4.72 -25.57
CA GLN A 49 13.52 3.79 -24.97
C GLN A 49 12.32 4.52 -24.33
N GLY A 50 12.52 5.76 -23.88
CA GLY A 50 11.50 6.59 -23.23
C GLY A 50 10.34 6.97 -24.16
N LEU A 51 10.57 7.08 -25.47
CA LEU A 51 9.52 7.32 -26.47
C LEU A 51 8.43 6.24 -26.45
N GLY A 52 8.85 4.97 -26.40
CA GLY A 52 7.93 3.84 -26.31
C GLY A 52 7.18 3.81 -24.98
N HIS A 53 7.88 4.10 -23.88
CA HIS A 53 7.28 4.14 -22.54
C HIS A 53 6.24 5.26 -22.42
N TRP A 54 6.52 6.43 -22.98
CA TRP A 54 5.57 7.54 -23.03
C TRP A 54 4.31 7.16 -23.79
N LYS A 55 4.47 6.54 -24.98
CA LYS A 55 3.31 6.11 -25.78
C LYS A 55 2.48 5.04 -25.09
N MET A 56 3.13 4.06 -24.45
CA MET A 56 2.43 3.04 -23.64
C MET A 56 1.64 3.67 -22.49
N LYS A 57 2.18 4.69 -21.81
CA LYS A 57 1.46 5.41 -20.74
C LYS A 57 0.26 6.18 -21.27
N ALA A 58 0.42 6.90 -22.38
CA ALA A 58 -0.67 7.61 -23.05
C ALA A 58 -1.82 6.65 -23.43
N ASP A 59 -1.49 5.51 -24.05
CA ASP A 59 -2.48 4.50 -24.45
C ASP A 59 -3.13 3.81 -23.25
N CYS A 60 -2.38 3.58 -22.16
CA CYS A 60 -2.91 3.03 -20.92
C CYS A 60 -3.97 3.95 -20.30
N ILE A 61 -3.70 5.26 -20.26
CA ILE A 61 -4.66 6.26 -19.75
C ILE A 61 -5.94 6.24 -20.58
N GLU A 62 -5.83 6.25 -21.91
CA GLU A 62 -6.99 6.15 -22.82
C GLU A 62 -7.80 4.85 -22.57
N GLN A 63 -7.11 3.71 -22.43
CA GLN A 63 -7.77 2.43 -22.17
C GLN A 63 -8.49 2.40 -20.82
N ILE A 64 -7.90 2.96 -19.76
CA ILE A 64 -8.54 3.03 -18.45
C ILE A 64 -9.81 3.86 -18.55
N TYR A 65 -9.75 5.05 -19.16
CA TYR A 65 -10.92 5.90 -19.31
C TYR A 65 -12.01 5.28 -20.21
N SER A 66 -11.62 4.63 -21.30
CA SER A 66 -12.56 3.96 -22.21
C SER A 66 -13.23 2.74 -21.58
N LYS A 67 -12.45 1.83 -20.98
CA LYS A 67 -12.95 0.53 -20.49
C LYS A 67 -13.56 0.60 -19.10
N ARG A 68 -12.99 1.41 -18.19
CA ARG A 68 -13.45 1.49 -16.80
C ARG A 68 -14.45 2.60 -16.58
N SER A 69 -14.28 3.74 -17.25
CA SER A 69 -15.10 4.94 -17.03
C SER A 69 -16.09 5.24 -18.17
N GLY A 70 -16.01 4.55 -19.31
CA GLY A 70 -16.89 4.77 -20.45
C GLY A 70 -16.70 6.11 -21.15
N VAL A 71 -15.52 6.73 -21.02
CA VAL A 71 -15.20 8.05 -21.59
C VAL A 71 -14.30 7.90 -22.80
N ILE A 72 -14.62 8.62 -23.87
CA ILE A 72 -13.78 8.68 -25.07
C ILE A 72 -12.90 9.94 -24.97
N THR A 73 -11.65 9.75 -24.53
CA THR A 73 -10.68 10.85 -24.33
C THR A 73 -10.00 11.32 -25.61
N ARG A 74 -10.19 10.59 -26.72
CA ARG A 74 -9.40 10.71 -27.96
C ARG A 74 -7.91 10.43 -27.70
N THR A 75 -7.09 10.64 -28.72
CA THR A 75 -5.64 10.49 -28.63
C THR A 75 -5.06 11.45 -27.59
N VAL A 76 -4.16 10.94 -26.75
CA VAL A 76 -3.46 11.72 -25.74
C VAL A 76 -2.11 12.16 -26.30
N ASP A 77 -2.01 13.43 -26.67
CA ASP A 77 -0.79 14.01 -27.25
C ASP A 77 0.12 14.63 -26.17
N ILE A 78 -0.46 15.02 -25.04
CA ILE A 78 0.28 15.69 -23.95
C ILE A 78 -0.08 15.04 -22.61
N LEU A 79 0.96 14.68 -21.85
CA LEU A 79 0.86 14.18 -20.48
C LEU A 79 1.36 15.22 -19.48
N LEU A 80 0.59 15.42 -18.42
CA LEU A 80 0.98 16.16 -17.22
C LEU A 80 1.59 15.17 -16.23
N HIS A 81 2.75 15.53 -15.69
CA HIS A 81 3.36 14.85 -14.56
C HIS A 81 3.04 15.62 -13.30
N VAL A 82 2.26 15.01 -12.43
CA VAL A 82 1.66 15.67 -11.27
C VAL A 82 2.07 14.95 -10.01
N LEU A 83 2.41 15.72 -8.98
CA LEU A 83 2.56 15.24 -7.61
C LEU A 83 1.21 15.39 -6.89
N PRO A 84 0.56 14.28 -6.52
CA PRO A 84 -0.70 14.34 -5.79
C PRO A 84 -0.54 15.06 -4.45
N LEU A 85 -1.57 15.80 -4.04
CA LEU A 85 -1.63 16.38 -2.70
C LEU A 85 -1.78 15.26 -1.66
N LYS A 86 -0.82 15.17 -0.73
CA LYS A 86 -0.85 14.23 0.39
C LYS A 86 -1.70 14.75 1.54
N GLY A 87 -1.64 16.05 1.79
CA GLY A 87 -2.38 16.73 2.86
C GLY A 87 -1.74 18.07 3.20
N LEU A 88 -1.90 18.49 4.46
CA LEU A 88 -1.24 19.68 5.00
C LEU A 88 -0.08 19.28 5.90
N LYS A 89 1.07 19.90 5.70
CA LYS A 89 2.24 19.79 6.58
C LYS A 89 2.32 21.01 7.47
N ARG A 90 2.55 20.77 8.76
CA ARG A 90 2.85 21.80 9.73
C ARG A 90 4.31 22.24 9.59
N LEU A 91 4.52 23.54 9.40
CA LEU A 91 5.85 24.16 9.43
C LEU A 91 6.29 24.44 10.88
N GLU A 92 7.58 24.71 11.07
CA GLU A 92 8.13 25.12 12.37
C GLU A 92 7.48 26.40 12.91
N SER A 93 7.01 27.27 12.01
CA SER A 93 6.24 28.47 12.37
C SER A 93 4.85 28.17 12.94
N GLY A 94 4.33 26.95 12.79
CA GLY A 94 2.97 26.56 13.16
C GLY A 94 1.94 26.68 12.02
N ALA A 95 2.34 27.21 10.85
CA ALA A 95 1.46 27.30 9.69
C ALA A 95 1.25 25.92 9.03
N PHE A 96 0.05 25.70 8.49
CA PHE A 96 -0.30 24.53 7.69
C PHE A 96 -0.22 24.89 6.20
N VAL A 97 0.73 24.27 5.50
CA VAL A 97 0.97 24.46 4.06
C VAL A 97 0.72 23.15 3.34
N LYS A 98 0.28 23.19 2.07
CA LYS A 98 0.07 22.00 1.26
C LYS A 98 1.35 21.18 1.10
N ASP A 99 1.22 19.90 1.42
CA ASP A 99 2.27 18.89 1.28
C ASP A 99 1.95 18.00 0.09
N TYR A 100 2.80 18.07 -0.93
CA TYR A 100 2.69 17.23 -2.12
C TYR A 100 3.57 16.00 -1.94
N GLU A 101 3.18 14.90 -2.57
CA GLU A 101 4.00 13.68 -2.58
C GLU A 101 5.40 13.92 -3.18
N GLY A 102 6.36 13.07 -2.80
CA GLY A 102 7.71 13.13 -3.36
C GLY A 102 7.79 12.68 -4.82
N PRO A 103 8.92 12.93 -5.51
CA PRO A 103 9.11 12.55 -6.93
C PRO A 103 8.97 11.04 -7.20
N GLU A 104 9.10 10.19 -6.16
CA GLU A 104 8.88 8.74 -6.28
C GLU A 104 7.41 8.36 -6.56
N ARG A 105 6.47 9.26 -6.26
CA ARG A 105 5.02 9.08 -6.44
C ARG A 105 4.46 10.06 -7.47
N GLU A 106 5.27 10.44 -8.45
CA GLU A 106 4.84 11.17 -9.64
C GLU A 106 3.81 10.33 -10.41
N THR A 107 2.71 10.97 -10.80
CA THR A 107 1.60 10.35 -11.53
C THR A 107 1.37 11.07 -12.85
N GLU A 108 1.09 10.32 -13.92
CA GLU A 108 0.84 10.91 -15.23
C GLU A 108 -0.65 10.97 -15.57
N HIS A 109 -1.09 12.12 -16.08
CA HIS A 109 -2.47 12.34 -16.50
C HIS A 109 -2.53 13.03 -17.86
N ALA A 110 -3.56 12.72 -18.65
CA ALA A 110 -3.81 13.41 -19.90
C ALA A 110 -4.24 14.85 -19.63
N VAL A 111 -3.69 15.82 -20.37
CA VAL A 111 -4.03 17.25 -20.20
C VAL A 111 -5.54 17.48 -20.30
N GLN A 112 -6.22 16.84 -21.25
CA GLN A 112 -7.67 16.99 -21.43
C GLN A 112 -8.52 16.46 -20.27
N MET A 113 -7.95 15.64 -19.38
CA MET A 113 -8.66 15.08 -18.21
C MET A 113 -8.33 15.82 -16.90
N CYS A 114 -7.50 16.86 -16.98
CA CYS A 114 -7.15 17.70 -15.84
C CYS A 114 -7.86 19.05 -15.91
N LEU A 115 -8.24 19.57 -14.75
CA LEU A 115 -8.91 20.86 -14.63
C LEU A 115 -7.99 21.85 -13.89
N PRO A 116 -7.95 23.13 -14.33
CA PRO A 116 -7.17 24.15 -13.62
C PRO A 116 -7.84 24.57 -12.30
N GLU A 117 -9.17 24.65 -12.28
CA GLU A 117 -9.95 25.14 -11.14
C GLU A 117 -11.21 24.31 -10.95
N VAL A 118 -11.71 24.29 -9.70
CA VAL A 118 -12.94 23.60 -9.31
C VAL A 118 -13.83 24.58 -8.55
N ALA A 119 -15.14 24.51 -8.78
CA ALA A 119 -16.10 25.44 -8.17
C ALA A 119 -16.18 25.32 -6.64
N SER A 120 -15.91 24.13 -6.09
CA SER A 120 -15.88 23.86 -4.65
C SER A 120 -14.59 23.15 -4.29
N GLU A 121 -13.70 23.83 -3.58
CA GLU A 121 -12.48 23.24 -3.05
C GLU A 121 -12.77 22.44 -1.77
N ASP A 122 -11.89 21.49 -1.45
CA ASP A 122 -11.98 20.73 -0.20
C ASP A 122 -11.46 21.59 0.96
N LEU A 123 -12.34 21.87 1.94
CA LEU A 123 -12.00 22.66 3.12
C LEU A 123 -10.83 22.08 3.92
N ARG A 124 -10.60 20.76 3.82
CA ARG A 124 -9.50 20.09 4.52
C ARG A 124 -8.12 20.40 3.92
N SER A 125 -8.09 20.86 2.68
CA SER A 125 -6.86 21.20 1.96
C SER A 125 -6.53 22.69 2.05
N LEU A 126 -7.34 23.49 2.73
CA LEU A 126 -7.08 24.93 2.87
C LEU A 126 -5.88 25.18 3.76
N GLU A 127 -4.94 25.97 3.26
CA GLU A 127 -3.78 26.43 4.03
C GLU A 127 -4.23 27.34 5.16
N ARG A 128 -3.55 27.25 6.30
CA ARG A 128 -3.88 28.02 7.50
C ARG A 128 -2.61 28.63 8.06
N ASP A 129 -2.67 29.91 8.37
CA ASP A 129 -1.59 30.57 9.08
C ASP A 129 -1.42 29.99 10.49
N ALA A 130 -0.25 30.23 11.08
CA ALA A 130 0.07 29.77 12.41
C ALA A 130 -0.91 30.38 13.43
N PRO A 131 -1.79 29.57 14.06
CA PRO A 131 -2.61 30.07 15.15
C PRO A 131 -1.73 30.38 16.37
N PRO A 132 -2.16 31.28 17.26
CA PRO A 132 -1.46 31.51 18.52
C PRO A 132 -1.47 30.23 19.36
N LEU A 133 -0.39 30.00 20.13
CA LEU A 133 -0.20 28.76 20.89
C LEU A 133 -1.35 28.49 21.88
N SER A 134 -1.95 29.55 22.44
CA SER A 134 -3.09 29.48 23.37
C SER A 134 -4.39 28.98 22.72
N GLU A 135 -4.60 29.25 21.43
CA GLU A 135 -5.76 28.76 20.70
C GLU A 135 -5.56 27.32 20.23
N GLU A 136 -4.33 27.00 19.81
CA GLU A 136 -3.96 25.67 19.33
C GLU A 136 -3.93 24.64 20.46
N PHE A 137 -3.27 24.97 21.57
CA PHE A 137 -3.14 24.14 22.75
C PHE A 137 -3.89 24.78 23.92
N ARG A 138 -5.22 24.63 23.89
CA ARG A 138 -6.07 25.04 25.01
C ARG A 138 -5.72 24.25 26.27
N ASP A 139 -5.92 24.89 27.42
CA ASP A 139 -5.76 24.23 28.71
C ASP A 139 -6.56 22.93 28.76
N SER A 140 -6.00 21.90 29.38
CA SER A 140 -6.54 20.53 29.45
C SER A 140 -6.65 19.76 28.13
N SER A 141 -6.11 20.29 27.01
CA SER A 141 -6.01 19.51 25.77
C SER A 141 -5.08 18.30 25.94
N LYS A 142 -5.47 17.19 25.32
CA LYS A 142 -4.72 15.93 25.35
C LYS A 142 -3.77 15.88 24.17
N ILE A 143 -2.49 15.70 24.43
CA ILE A 143 -1.43 15.67 23.43
C ILE A 143 -0.54 14.44 23.62
N PHE A 144 0.27 14.15 22.61
CA PHE A 144 1.34 13.16 22.70
C PHE A 144 2.68 13.84 22.56
N ILE A 145 3.67 13.39 23.32
CA ILE A 145 5.01 13.94 23.27
C ILE A 145 5.86 13.13 22.30
N LEU A 146 6.62 13.83 21.47
CA LEU A 146 7.53 13.23 20.47
C LEU A 146 9.02 13.38 20.88
N GLY A 147 9.28 13.77 22.13
CA GLY A 147 10.64 13.91 22.67
C GLY A 147 11.30 12.56 22.98
N GLU A 148 12.64 12.54 23.01
CA GLU A 148 13.45 11.31 23.13
C GLU A 148 13.12 10.47 24.38
N HIS A 149 12.90 11.12 25.53
CA HIS A 149 12.72 10.42 26.81
C HIS A 149 11.29 9.93 27.05
N THR A 150 10.29 10.48 26.34
CA THR A 150 8.86 10.22 26.58
C THR A 150 8.08 10.14 25.26
N TYR A 151 8.70 9.55 24.24
CA TYR A 151 8.09 9.41 22.93
C TYR A 151 6.79 8.58 22.98
N GLY A 152 5.69 9.15 22.50
CA GLY A 152 4.38 8.52 22.46
C GLY A 152 3.59 8.56 23.77
N VAL A 153 4.12 9.17 24.83
CA VAL A 153 3.40 9.26 26.12
C VAL A 153 2.27 10.29 26.02
N ALA A 154 1.09 9.91 26.53
CA ALA A 154 -0.06 10.79 26.64
C ALA A 154 0.18 11.86 27.71
N ALA A 155 -0.16 13.10 27.39
CA ALA A 155 0.11 14.23 28.25
C ALA A 155 -1.02 15.26 28.14
N SER A 156 -1.26 16.03 29.20
CA SER A 156 -2.27 17.09 29.21
C SER A 156 -1.64 18.46 29.38
N VAL A 157 -2.09 19.43 28.59
CA VAL A 157 -1.64 20.82 28.69
C VAL A 157 -2.12 21.43 30.00
N SER A 158 -1.19 21.89 30.83
CA SER A 158 -1.46 22.51 32.13
C SER A 158 -1.60 24.03 32.00
N ALA A 159 -0.62 24.65 31.35
CA ALA A 159 -0.60 26.08 31.11
C ALA A 159 0.17 26.39 29.83
N THR A 160 -0.36 27.34 29.06
CA THR A 160 0.23 27.81 27.82
C THR A 160 0.73 29.25 28.02
N THR A 161 2.03 29.46 27.87
CA THR A 161 2.65 30.80 27.77
C THR A 161 2.84 31.13 26.29
N GLU A 162 3.09 32.40 25.92
CA GLU A 162 3.32 32.79 24.52
C GLU A 162 4.47 32.03 23.84
N ILE A 163 5.45 31.54 24.61
CA ILE A 163 6.69 30.92 24.10
C ILE A 163 6.83 29.45 24.54
N SER A 164 6.20 29.04 25.64
CA SER A 164 6.42 27.72 26.23
C SER A 164 5.11 27.05 26.65
N LEU A 165 5.10 25.73 26.49
CA LEU A 165 4.00 24.84 26.86
C LEU A 165 4.39 24.03 28.10
N SER A 166 3.63 24.16 29.18
CA SER A 166 3.79 23.33 30.37
C SER A 166 2.82 22.15 30.32
N VAL A 167 3.36 20.93 30.41
CA VAL A 167 2.61 19.70 30.18
C VAL A 167 2.73 18.77 31.38
N ILE A 168 1.61 18.13 31.76
CA ILE A 168 1.57 17.08 32.77
C ILE A 168 1.61 15.73 32.05
N LEU A 169 2.59 14.91 32.42
CA LEU A 169 2.81 13.57 31.88
C LEU A 169 1.95 12.54 32.61
N GLY A 170 1.18 11.75 31.85
CA GLY A 170 0.51 10.56 32.36
C GLY A 170 1.42 9.35 32.25
N PHE A 171 2.21 9.07 33.29
CA PHE A 171 2.99 7.83 33.35
C PHE A 171 2.18 6.69 33.97
N PHE A 172 1.97 5.62 33.21
CA PHE A 172 1.34 4.40 33.70
C PHE A 172 2.40 3.30 33.84
N LEU A 173 2.79 2.98 35.08
CA LEU A 173 3.79 1.93 35.35
C LEU A 173 3.35 0.54 34.83
N ALA A 174 2.05 0.30 34.71
CA ALA A 174 1.50 -0.94 34.17
C ALA A 174 1.81 -1.16 32.68
N GLU A 175 1.80 -0.08 31.87
CA GLU A 175 2.02 -0.16 30.42
C GLU A 175 3.45 -0.60 30.08
N MET A 176 4.43 -0.21 30.90
CA MET A 176 5.82 -0.62 30.70
C MET A 176 5.99 -2.13 30.87
N ALA A 177 5.40 -2.70 31.92
CA ALA A 177 5.44 -4.14 32.17
C ALA A 177 4.73 -4.93 31.05
N GLU A 178 3.61 -4.40 30.55
CA GLU A 178 2.85 -5.00 29.45
C GLU A 178 3.65 -4.97 28.13
N ASN A 179 4.27 -3.83 27.81
CA ASN A 179 5.12 -3.69 26.63
C ASN A 179 6.29 -4.66 26.64
N ASP A 180 6.92 -4.90 27.78
CA ASP A 180 8.02 -5.86 27.89
C ASP A 180 7.55 -7.30 27.72
N GLN A 181 6.36 -7.66 28.21
CA GLN A 181 5.74 -8.95 27.92
C GLN A 181 5.47 -9.11 26.41
N PHE A 182 4.92 -8.09 25.74
CA PHE A 182 4.67 -8.15 24.30
C PHE A 182 5.96 -8.24 23.48
N LYS A 183 7.01 -7.51 23.86
CA LYS A 183 8.34 -7.62 23.21
C LYS A 183 8.86 -9.06 23.27
N ALA A 184 8.76 -9.72 24.42
CA ALA A 184 9.16 -11.11 24.58
C ALA A 184 8.35 -12.05 23.66
N VAL A 185 7.03 -11.85 23.55
CA VAL A 185 6.17 -12.63 22.63
C VAL A 185 6.57 -12.41 21.16
N VAL A 186 6.84 -11.17 20.76
CA VAL A 186 7.25 -10.84 19.38
C VAL A 186 8.61 -11.45 19.02
N GLN A 187 9.57 -11.41 19.95
CA GLN A 187 10.88 -12.04 19.77
C GLN A 187 10.75 -13.56 19.59
N ASN A 188 9.92 -14.20 20.41
CA ASN A 188 9.66 -15.64 20.29
C ASN A 188 8.98 -16.01 18.96
N ARG A 189 8.07 -15.19 18.43
CA ARG A 189 7.42 -15.46 17.13
C ARG A 189 8.38 -15.47 15.95
N ARG A 190 9.42 -14.63 15.95
CA ARG A 190 10.42 -14.57 14.87
C ARG A 190 11.21 -15.87 14.67
N SER A 191 11.18 -16.79 15.64
CA SER A 191 11.90 -18.07 15.59
C SER A 191 11.25 -19.15 14.70
N SER A 192 10.07 -18.90 14.14
CA SER A 192 9.39 -19.91 13.31
C SER A 192 10.11 -20.06 11.96
N HIS A 193 10.70 -21.23 11.76
CA HIS A 193 11.39 -21.56 10.51
C HIS A 193 10.36 -21.88 9.42
N TYR A 194 10.48 -21.19 8.29
CA TYR A 194 9.70 -21.45 7.08
C TYR A 194 10.56 -22.19 6.06
N PHE A 195 9.94 -23.14 5.38
CA PHE A 195 10.58 -23.92 4.34
C PHE A 195 9.94 -23.62 3.00
N PRO A 196 10.73 -23.38 1.94
CA PRO A 196 10.20 -23.23 0.60
C PRO A 196 9.38 -24.46 0.16
N SER A 197 8.38 -24.23 -0.69
CA SER A 197 7.48 -25.28 -1.19
C SER A 197 8.18 -26.54 -1.72
N PHE A 198 9.33 -26.41 -2.40
CA PHE A 198 10.10 -27.57 -2.89
C PHE A 198 10.65 -28.44 -1.75
N LYS A 199 11.23 -27.81 -0.72
CA LYS A 199 11.80 -28.48 0.44
C LYS A 199 10.71 -29.07 1.33
N ALA A 200 9.58 -28.38 1.46
CA ALA A 200 8.40 -28.91 2.14
C ALA A 200 7.85 -30.16 1.42
N ALA A 201 7.78 -30.15 0.09
CA ALA A 201 7.34 -31.29 -0.71
C ALA A 201 8.28 -32.51 -0.55
N GLU A 202 9.59 -32.26 -0.58
CA GLU A 202 10.63 -33.28 -0.35
C GLU A 202 10.52 -33.89 1.07
N THR A 203 10.39 -33.04 2.10
CA THR A 203 10.29 -33.47 3.50
C THR A 203 9.06 -34.33 3.78
N VAL A 204 7.96 -34.09 3.07
CA VAL A 204 6.71 -34.88 3.17
C VAL A 204 6.73 -36.10 2.23
N GLY A 205 7.62 -36.11 1.23
CA GLY A 205 7.68 -37.13 0.19
C GLY A 205 6.45 -37.11 -0.71
N ILE A 206 6.08 -35.94 -1.24
CA ILE A 206 5.01 -35.75 -2.24
C ILE A 206 5.50 -34.87 -3.38
N SER A 207 4.83 -34.94 -4.54
CA SER A 207 5.15 -34.03 -5.65
C SER A 207 4.73 -32.60 -5.33
N GLY A 208 5.46 -31.61 -5.86
CA GLY A 208 5.11 -30.20 -5.67
C GLY A 208 3.69 -29.84 -6.15
N ARG A 209 3.21 -30.51 -7.20
CA ARG A 209 1.83 -30.36 -7.69
C ARG A 209 0.80 -30.88 -6.68
N ALA A 210 1.06 -32.03 -6.06
CA ALA A 210 0.20 -32.59 -5.03
C ALA A 210 0.19 -31.70 -3.78
N LEU A 211 1.35 -31.21 -3.34
CA LEU A 211 1.44 -30.23 -2.25
C LEU A 211 0.61 -28.98 -2.57
N GLY A 212 0.72 -28.46 -3.80
CA GLY A 212 -0.05 -27.31 -4.27
C GLY A 212 -1.56 -27.51 -4.16
N LYS A 213 -2.07 -28.67 -4.57
CA LYS A 213 -3.51 -29.00 -4.52
C LYS A 213 -4.01 -29.30 -3.11
N ILE A 214 -3.23 -30.01 -2.28
CA ILE A 214 -3.60 -30.33 -0.89
C ILE A 214 -3.63 -29.06 -0.04
N THR A 215 -2.68 -28.14 -0.25
CA THR A 215 -2.59 -26.89 0.51
C THR A 215 -3.52 -25.80 0.01
N SER A 216 -4.04 -25.89 -1.23
CA SER A 216 -5.10 -25.02 -1.73
C SER A 216 -6.49 -25.52 -1.29
N SER A 217 -7.54 -24.80 -1.67
CA SER A 217 -8.89 -25.38 -1.70
C SER A 217 -8.94 -26.45 -2.80
N PHE A 218 -9.48 -27.62 -2.47
CA PHE A 218 -9.65 -28.73 -3.41
C PHE A 218 -11.06 -29.28 -3.28
N MET A 219 -11.92 -28.86 -4.19
CA MET A 219 -13.32 -29.26 -4.22
C MET A 219 -13.46 -30.59 -4.97
N ILE A 220 -14.18 -31.55 -4.38
CA ILE A 220 -14.55 -32.80 -5.02
C ILE A 220 -16.07 -32.84 -5.10
N THR A 221 -16.59 -33.20 -6.27
CA THR A 221 -18.01 -33.47 -6.46
C THR A 221 -18.28 -34.93 -6.14
N MET A 222 -19.12 -35.17 -5.13
CA MET A 222 -19.59 -36.50 -4.76
C MET A 222 -20.66 -36.97 -5.76
N SER A 223 -21.01 -38.26 -5.75
CA SER A 223 -22.06 -38.83 -6.60
C SER A 223 -23.45 -38.20 -6.42
N ASP A 224 -23.66 -37.48 -5.32
CA ASP A 224 -24.89 -36.74 -4.98
C ASP A 224 -24.85 -35.26 -5.43
N GLU A 225 -23.99 -34.89 -6.39
CA GLU A 225 -23.74 -33.51 -6.87
C GLU A 225 -23.28 -32.50 -5.80
N GLN A 226 -23.13 -32.93 -4.54
CA GLN A 226 -22.60 -32.12 -3.46
C GLN A 226 -21.09 -31.88 -3.65
N ARG A 227 -20.71 -30.60 -3.65
CA ARG A 227 -19.31 -30.15 -3.72
C ARG A 227 -18.74 -30.03 -2.31
N THR A 228 -17.76 -30.87 -1.96
CA THR A 228 -17.12 -30.85 -0.64
C THR A 228 -15.67 -30.40 -0.78
N ASN A 229 -15.24 -29.43 0.05
CA ASN A 229 -13.83 -29.03 0.11
C ASN A 229 -13.05 -30.04 0.93
N VAL A 230 -11.99 -30.54 0.32
CA VAL A 230 -11.10 -31.53 0.92
C VAL A 230 -9.66 -31.02 1.03
N GLY A 231 -9.38 -29.85 0.46
CA GLY A 231 -8.08 -29.20 0.64
C GLY A 231 -7.90 -28.63 2.04
N LEU A 232 -6.67 -28.66 2.56
CA LEU A 232 -6.30 -28.03 3.83
C LEU A 232 -6.45 -26.51 3.81
N SER A 233 -6.60 -25.91 2.62
CA SER A 233 -6.98 -24.50 2.44
C SER A 233 -6.03 -23.54 3.18
N LEU A 234 -4.74 -23.85 3.15
CA LEU A 234 -3.67 -23.06 3.76
C LEU A 234 -3.27 -21.88 2.88
N LYS A 235 -3.40 -22.01 1.56
CA LYS A 235 -3.10 -20.95 0.58
C LYS A 235 -4.27 -20.68 -0.37
N PHE A 236 -4.48 -19.40 -0.71
CA PHE A 236 -5.47 -18.97 -1.70
C PHE A 236 -4.88 -17.91 -2.64
N GLU A 237 -4.27 -18.38 -3.73
CA GLU A 237 -3.59 -17.52 -4.71
C GLU A 237 -4.56 -16.53 -5.39
N ALA A 238 -5.72 -17.02 -5.85
CA ALA A 238 -6.73 -16.18 -6.51
C ALA A 238 -7.31 -15.08 -5.61
N LYS A 239 -7.28 -15.27 -4.28
CA LYS A 239 -7.79 -14.30 -3.29
C LYS A 239 -6.69 -13.52 -2.59
N ALA A 240 -5.41 -13.80 -2.90
CA ALA A 240 -4.25 -13.29 -2.17
C ALA A 240 -4.37 -13.49 -0.63
N LEU A 241 -4.87 -14.64 -0.18
CA LEU A 241 -5.02 -14.98 1.24
C LEU A 241 -4.07 -16.10 1.66
N LYS A 242 -3.62 -16.02 2.92
CA LYS A 242 -2.76 -17.01 3.57
C LYS A 242 -3.24 -17.31 4.98
N VAL A 243 -3.03 -18.53 5.44
CA VAL A 243 -3.25 -18.90 6.84
C VAL A 243 -1.99 -18.58 7.64
N VAL A 244 -2.13 -17.68 8.61
CA VAL A 244 -1.05 -17.22 9.51
C VAL A 244 -0.45 -18.42 10.25
N ASP A 245 0.86 -18.39 10.50
CA ASP A 245 1.66 -19.45 11.14
C ASP A 245 1.76 -20.78 10.37
N TYR A 246 1.04 -20.95 9.25
CA TYR A 246 1.08 -22.15 8.41
C TYR A 246 1.70 -21.90 7.04
N SER A 247 1.37 -20.77 6.42
CA SER A 247 1.80 -20.43 5.07
C SER A 247 2.26 -18.99 4.98
N ARG A 248 3.28 -18.76 4.15
CA ARG A 248 3.82 -17.44 3.86
C ARG A 248 4.08 -17.34 2.36
N GLU A 249 3.85 -16.17 1.80
CA GLU A 249 4.26 -15.84 0.44
C GLU A 249 5.44 -14.89 0.56
N GLU A 250 6.58 -15.28 -0.01
CA GLU A 250 7.78 -14.45 -0.11
C GLU A 250 8.11 -14.26 -1.60
N GLY A 251 7.84 -13.05 -2.09
CA GLY A 251 7.92 -12.73 -3.51
C GLY A 251 6.89 -13.52 -4.32
N ARG A 252 7.37 -14.48 -5.12
CA ARG A 252 6.55 -15.33 -6.00
C ARG A 252 6.46 -16.79 -5.51
N HIS A 253 7.06 -17.11 -4.37
CA HIS A 253 7.14 -18.48 -3.88
C HIS A 253 6.38 -18.63 -2.56
N TRP A 254 5.72 -19.77 -2.42
CA TRP A 254 5.06 -20.16 -1.18
C TRP A 254 6.03 -20.90 -0.27
N GLU A 255 6.02 -20.51 1.01
CA GLU A 255 6.74 -21.14 2.10
C GLU A 255 5.75 -21.69 3.12
N TYR A 256 6.14 -22.78 3.78
CA TYR A 256 5.33 -23.47 4.77
C TYR A 256 6.12 -23.61 6.08
N SER A 257 5.45 -23.39 7.20
CA SER A 257 6.06 -23.60 8.52
C SER A 257 6.20 -25.09 8.84
N GLU A 258 7.00 -25.41 9.85
CA GLU A 258 7.10 -26.78 10.38
C GLU A 258 5.74 -27.35 10.80
N ARG A 259 4.88 -26.51 11.41
CA ARG A 259 3.51 -26.90 11.79
C ARG A 259 2.66 -27.30 10.59
N ALA A 260 2.83 -26.61 9.46
CA ALA A 260 2.14 -26.97 8.22
C ALA A 260 2.65 -28.29 7.66
N ILE A 261 3.97 -28.53 7.70
CA ILE A 261 4.56 -29.81 7.26
C ILE A 261 3.99 -30.97 8.10
N ASP A 262 3.91 -30.81 9.41
CA ASP A 262 3.33 -31.82 10.31
C ASP A 262 1.84 -32.06 10.03
N LEU A 263 1.07 -30.99 9.79
CA LEU A 263 -0.33 -31.09 9.40
C LEU A 263 -0.50 -31.86 8.09
N ILE A 264 0.32 -31.56 7.07
CA ILE A 264 0.30 -32.25 5.79
C ILE A 264 0.71 -33.71 5.95
N ARG A 265 1.68 -34.02 6.81
CA ARG A 265 2.09 -35.40 7.11
C ARG A 265 0.95 -36.19 7.74
N LYS A 266 0.25 -35.60 8.72
CA LYS A 266 -0.96 -36.19 9.34
C LYS A 266 -2.07 -36.39 8.31
N TYR A 267 -2.29 -35.40 7.46
CA TYR A 267 -3.28 -35.47 6.39
C TYR A 267 -2.98 -36.60 5.40
N LYS A 268 -1.72 -36.76 4.97
CA LYS A 268 -1.27 -37.85 4.08
C LYS A 268 -1.57 -39.23 4.66
N VAL A 269 -1.27 -39.45 5.94
CA VAL A 269 -1.53 -40.75 6.61
C VAL A 269 -3.03 -41.02 6.72
N CYS A 270 -3.80 -40.05 7.20
CA CYS A 270 -5.26 -40.19 7.35
C CYS A 270 -5.93 -40.44 5.99
N TRP A 271 -5.51 -39.72 4.96
CA TRP A 271 -6.03 -39.88 3.61
C TRP A 271 -5.67 -41.22 3.00
N PHE A 272 -4.43 -41.68 3.17
CA PHE A 272 -3.99 -42.99 2.68
C PHE A 272 -4.79 -44.14 3.31
N LEU A 273 -5.02 -44.09 4.63
CA LEU A 273 -5.86 -45.05 5.34
C LEU A 273 -7.32 -45.02 4.87
N ARG A 274 -7.86 -43.82 4.59
CA ARG A 274 -9.20 -43.65 4.00
C ARG A 274 -9.29 -44.16 2.56
N ALA A 275 -8.29 -43.89 1.72
CA ALA A 275 -8.28 -44.35 0.33
C ALA A 275 -8.24 -45.89 0.24
N LEU A 276 -7.52 -46.57 1.14
CA LEU A 276 -7.51 -48.03 1.25
C LEU A 276 -8.86 -48.62 1.66
N THR A 277 -9.67 -47.87 2.43
CA THR A 277 -11.01 -48.30 2.85
C THR A 277 -12.12 -47.90 1.86
N LEU A 278 -11.90 -46.91 1.00
CA LEU A 278 -12.89 -46.31 0.09
C LEU A 278 -12.69 -46.65 -1.40
N HIS A 279 -11.87 -47.63 -1.75
CA HIS A 279 -11.45 -47.94 -3.13
C HIS A 279 -12.57 -48.36 -4.14
N GLN A 280 -13.86 -48.13 -3.83
CA GLN A 280 -15.00 -48.48 -4.69
C GLN A 280 -15.71 -47.33 -5.43
N GLY A 281 -15.34 -46.04 -5.33
CA GLY A 281 -16.15 -45.06 -6.11
C GLY A 281 -15.78 -43.58 -6.15
N PHE A 282 -14.60 -43.19 -6.65
CA PHE A 282 -14.32 -41.76 -6.89
C PHE A 282 -13.81 -41.47 -8.31
N ARG A 283 -14.56 -40.63 -9.04
CA ARG A 283 -14.13 -39.93 -10.25
C ARG A 283 -13.84 -38.48 -9.88
N VAL A 284 -12.63 -37.99 -10.18
CA VAL A 284 -12.19 -36.63 -9.86
C VAL A 284 -12.45 -35.71 -11.05
N SER A 285 -13.21 -34.63 -10.84
CA SER A 285 -13.35 -33.52 -11.80
C SER A 285 -12.52 -32.33 -11.34
N HIS A 286 -11.76 -31.72 -12.25
CA HIS A 286 -10.95 -30.52 -12.00
C HIS A 286 -11.66 -29.27 -12.54
N GLU A 287 -11.95 -28.31 -11.65
CA GLU A 287 -12.07 -26.88 -11.96
C GLU A 287 -10.86 -26.15 -11.35
#